data_AF-A0A653R2Q9-F1
#
_entry.id   AF-A0A653R2Q9-F1
#
_cell.length_a   1.000
_cell.length_b   1.000
_cell.length_c   1.000
_cell.angle_alpha   90.00
_cell.angle_beta   90.00
_cell.angle_gamma   90.00
#
_symmetry.space_group_name_H-M   'P 1'
#
loop_
_entity.id
_entity.type
_entity.pdbx_description
1 polymer ?
#
loop_
_entity_poly.entity_id
_entity_poly.type
_entity_poly.pdbx_seq_one_letter_code
_entity_poly.pdbx_strand_id
1 'polypeptide(L)'
;MFNPFIKYKGFEFFGTLEFASGGDGRGVDTKRTVNQYVGDIVYRFGSEEKFYVGARYNVVDGKLKNADANNISINRFETAAGWFMTKNILAKFVYVSQNYKDFSQFVGGNPNDLYGGKFNGILFEAVITF
;
A
#
# COMPACT_ATOMS: atom_id res chain seq x y z
N MET A 1 4.30 14.77 -2.70
CA MET A 1 4.55 13.35 -2.99
C MET A 1 5.90 13.23 -3.70
N PHE A 2 6.65 12.17 -3.41
CA PHE A 2 7.94 11.86 -4.04
C PHE A 2 8.01 10.35 -4.34
N ASN A 3 8.39 9.99 -5.56
CA ASN A 3 8.34 8.60 -6.04
C ASN A 3 9.66 8.19 -6.73
N PRO A 4 10.72 7.85 -5.96
CA PRO A 4 11.98 7.46 -6.55
C PRO A 4 11.86 6.09 -7.24
N PHE A 5 12.51 5.94 -8.39
CA PHE A 5 12.62 4.69 -9.10
C PHE A 5 14.07 4.43 -9.48
N ILE A 6 14.55 3.21 -9.23
CA ILE A 6 15.87 2.75 -9.62
C ILE A 6 15.71 1.37 -10.24
N LYS A 7 16.25 1.18 -11.44
CA LYS A 7 16.39 -0.14 -12.07
C LYS A 7 17.87 -0.40 -12.33
N TYR A 8 18.33 -1.57 -11.90
CA TYR A 8 19.66 -2.07 -12.21
C TYR A 8 19.59 -3.54 -12.59
N LYS A 9 19.81 -3.83 -13.87
CA LYS A 9 19.56 -5.15 -14.47
C LYS A 9 18.12 -5.58 -14.15
N GLY A 10 17.92 -6.82 -13.71
CA GLY A 10 16.62 -7.34 -13.30
C GLY A 10 16.10 -6.80 -11.96
N PHE A 11 16.87 -6.03 -11.18
CA PHE A 11 16.39 -5.46 -9.92
C PHE A 11 15.73 -4.10 -10.13
N GLU A 12 14.53 -3.94 -9.60
CA GLU A 12 13.74 -2.71 -9.60
C GLU A 12 13.40 -2.34 -8.15
N PHE A 13 13.65 -1.09 -7.80
CA PHE A 13 13.19 -0.48 -6.56
C PHE A 13 12.28 0.70 -6.89
N PHE A 14 11.13 0.77 -6.22
CA PHE A 14 10.22 1.90 -6.31
C PHE A 14 9.82 2.34 -4.91
N GLY A 15 9.92 3.64 -4.64
CA GLY A 15 9.49 4.25 -3.39
C GLY A 15 8.29 5.16 -3.59
N THR A 16 7.52 5.39 -2.53
CA THR A 16 6.56 6.50 -2.47
C THR A 16 6.60 7.12 -1.09
N LEU A 17 6.80 8.43 -1.04
CA LEU A 17 6.67 9.27 0.15
C LEU A 17 5.59 10.31 -0.14
N GLU A 18 4.46 10.19 0.53
CA GLU A 18 3.35 11.11 0.39
C GLU A 18 3.00 11.73 1.73
N PHE A 19 2.79 13.04 1.73
CA PHE A 19 2.46 13.84 2.90
C PHE A 19 1.26 14.70 2.50
N ALA A 20 0.10 14.45 3.09
CA ALA A 20 -1.13 15.17 2.81
C ALA A 20 -1.58 15.90 4.09
N SER A 21 -1.71 17.22 4.01
CA SER A 21 -2.13 18.07 5.13
C SER A 21 -3.34 18.91 4.76
N GLY A 22 -4.29 19.04 5.68
CA GLY A 22 -5.48 19.86 5.48
C GLY A 22 -6.38 19.89 6.70
N GLY A 23 -7.41 20.73 6.65
CA GLY A 23 -8.51 20.69 7.61
C GLY A 23 -9.26 19.36 7.55
N ASP A 24 -9.83 18.92 8.66
CA ASP A 24 -10.65 17.71 8.71
C ASP A 24 -12.11 17.93 8.30
N GLY A 25 -12.47 19.18 7.96
CA GLY A 25 -13.77 19.56 7.39
C GLY A 25 -13.75 20.96 6.77
N ARG A 26 -14.82 21.31 6.04
CA ARG A 26 -14.98 22.65 5.45
C ARG A 26 -15.02 23.71 6.56
N GLY A 27 -14.15 24.72 6.46
CA GLY A 27 -14.07 25.81 7.43
C GLY A 27 -13.27 25.49 8.70
N VAL A 28 -12.57 24.35 8.75
CA VAL A 28 -11.63 24.05 9.84
C VAL A 28 -10.21 24.39 9.41
N ASP A 29 -9.63 25.42 10.04
CA ASP A 29 -8.26 25.88 9.73
C ASP A 29 -7.18 25.04 10.42
N THR A 30 -7.55 24.30 11.47
CA THR A 30 -6.63 23.37 12.15
C THR A 30 -6.24 22.26 11.19
N LYS A 31 -4.94 22.10 10.95
CA LYS A 31 -4.42 21.10 10.01
C LYS A 31 -4.16 19.78 10.72
N ARG A 32 -4.59 18.69 10.09
CA ARG A 32 -4.09 17.34 10.33
C ARG A 32 -3.24 16.89 9.15
N THR A 33 -2.36 15.94 9.40
CA THR A 33 -1.50 15.34 8.38
C THR A 33 -1.69 13.83 8.36
N VAL A 34 -1.75 13.27 7.16
CA VAL A 34 -1.67 11.83 6.89
C VAL A 34 -0.47 11.60 5.98
N ASN A 35 0.36 10.64 6.38
CA ASN A 35 1.57 10.27 5.66
C ASN A 35 1.40 8.88 5.06
N GLN A 36 2.04 8.65 3.93
CA GLN A 36 2.17 7.34 3.32
C GLN A 36 3.61 7.08 2.89
N TYR A 37 4.10 5.90 3.25
CA TYR A 37 5.42 5.39 2.96
C TYR A 37 5.28 4.05 2.26
N VAL A 38 5.82 3.92 1.05
CA VAL A 38 5.81 2.67 0.29
C VAL A 38 7.22 2.35 -0.18
N GLY A 39 7.61 1.09 -0.03
CA GLY A 39 8.81 0.53 -0.63
C GLY A 39 8.48 -0.75 -1.37
N ASP A 40 8.86 -0.79 -2.65
CA ASP A 40 8.70 -1.92 -3.55
C ASP A 40 10.07 -2.41 -4.01
N ILE A 41 10.26 -3.72 -3.97
CA ILE A 41 11.41 -4.38 -4.57
C ILE A 41 10.89 -5.47 -5.51
N VAL A 42 11.36 -5.46 -6.74
CA VAL A 42 11.04 -6.48 -7.75
C VAL A 42 12.34 -7.01 -8.34
N TYR A 43 12.42 -8.32 -8.47
CA TYR A 43 13.48 -8.99 -9.23
C TYR A 43 12.87 -9.70 -10.43
N ARG A 44 13.31 -9.30 -11.63
CA ARG A 44 12.94 -9.89 -12.91
C ARG A 44 14.03 -10.82 -13.41
N PHE A 45 13.63 -11.94 -13.99
CA PHE A 45 14.54 -12.97 -14.48
C PHE A 45 13.93 -13.79 -15.63
N GLY A 46 14.76 -14.67 -16.20
CA GLY A 46 14.44 -15.42 -17.40
C GLY A 46 14.76 -14.65 -18.69
N SER A 47 14.64 -15.34 -19.83
CA SER A 47 14.77 -14.72 -21.14
C SER A 47 13.76 -13.57 -21.25
N GLU A 48 14.26 -12.39 -21.62
CA GLU A 48 13.48 -11.15 -21.75
C GLU A 48 12.77 -10.69 -20.46
N GLU A 49 13.31 -11.03 -19.28
CA GLU A 49 12.74 -10.58 -17.98
C GLU A 49 11.27 -11.01 -17.76
N LYS A 50 10.87 -12.12 -18.37
CA LYS A 50 9.48 -12.58 -18.41
C LYS A 50 8.92 -13.11 -17.09
N PHE A 51 9.75 -13.42 -16.10
CA PHE A 51 9.32 -13.80 -14.76
C PHE A 51 9.71 -12.71 -13.76
N TYR A 52 8.90 -12.51 -12.73
CA TYR A 52 9.28 -11.68 -11.61
C TYR A 52 8.80 -12.23 -10.28
N VAL A 53 9.55 -11.89 -9.24
CA VAL A 53 9.10 -11.95 -7.84
C VAL A 53 9.28 -10.57 -7.22
N GLY A 54 8.41 -10.21 -6.30
CA GLY A 54 8.49 -8.90 -5.66
C GLY A 54 7.82 -8.87 -4.30
N ALA A 55 8.14 -7.82 -3.57
CA ALA A 55 7.52 -7.49 -2.30
C ALA A 55 7.28 -5.98 -2.20
N ARG A 56 6.20 -5.62 -1.53
CA ARG A 56 5.78 -4.26 -1.21
C ARG A 56 5.51 -4.15 0.27
N TYR A 57 6.02 -3.10 0.90
CA TYR A 57 5.62 -2.70 2.24
C TYR A 57 5.07 -1.28 2.19
N ASN A 58 3.83 -1.11 2.66
CA ASN A 58 3.10 0.16 2.65
C ASN A 58 2.64 0.49 4.07
N VAL A 59 2.95 1.68 4.52
CA VAL A 59 2.52 2.24 5.80
C VAL A 59 1.76 3.53 5.54
N VAL A 60 0.57 3.63 6.10
CA VAL A 60 -0.19 4.88 6.16
C VAL A 60 -0.43 5.21 7.63
N ASP A 61 -0.11 6.42 8.05
CA ASP A 61 -0.33 6.87 9.42
C ASP A 61 -0.77 8.34 9.48
N GLY A 62 -1.48 8.70 10.53
CA GLY A 62 -1.89 10.08 10.77
C GLY A 62 -3.20 10.19 11.51
N LYS A 63 -3.67 11.43 11.67
CA LYS A 63 -4.97 11.70 12.30
C LYS A 63 -6.08 11.65 11.26
N LEU A 64 -7.21 11.04 11.61
CA LEU A 64 -8.42 11.06 10.78
C LEU A 64 -9.23 12.33 11.01
N LYS A 65 -9.25 12.83 12.26
CA LYS A 65 -9.83 14.11 12.67
C LYS A 65 -8.88 14.87 13.59
N ASN A 66 -8.98 16.19 13.62
CA ASN A 66 -8.19 17.05 14.51
C ASN A 66 -8.48 16.75 15.98
N ALA A 67 -9.72 16.38 16.30
CA ALA A 67 -10.16 16.02 17.64
C ALA A 67 -9.61 14.66 18.12
N ASP A 68 -9.04 13.83 17.24
CA ASP A 68 -8.49 12.54 17.64
C ASP A 68 -7.20 12.75 18.45
N ALA A 69 -7.14 12.11 19.62
CA ALA A 69 -5.98 12.20 20.50
C ALA A 69 -4.72 11.57 19.86
N ASN A 70 -4.89 10.43 19.20
CA ASN A 70 -3.81 9.60 18.66
C ASN A 70 -3.90 9.48 17.13
N ASN A 71 -2.78 9.14 16.50
CA ASN A 71 -2.73 8.76 15.10
C ASN A 71 -3.19 7.30 14.94
N ILE A 72 -3.82 7.00 13.80
CA ILE A 72 -4.02 5.62 13.35
C ILE A 72 -2.83 5.16 12.50
N SER A 73 -2.66 3.86 12.35
CA SER A 73 -1.69 3.28 11.42
C SER A 73 -2.25 2.07 10.68
N ILE A 74 -1.99 1.99 9.38
CA ILE A 74 -2.30 0.83 8.54
C ILE A 74 -0.98 0.35 7.94
N ASN A 75 -0.65 -0.92 8.17
CA ASN A 75 0.54 -1.55 7.59
C ASN A 75 0.08 -2.65 6.64
N ARG A 76 0.57 -2.65 5.41
CA ARG A 76 0.27 -3.65 4.39
C ARG A 76 1.58 -4.19 3.82
N PHE A 77 1.73 -5.51 3.90
CA PHE A 77 2.77 -6.25 3.21
C PHE A 77 2.13 -7.01 2.06
N GLU A 78 2.73 -6.94 0.88
CA GLU A 78 2.34 -7.73 -0.28
C GLU A 78 3.56 -8.44 -0.85
N THR A 79 3.39 -9.67 -1.31
CA THR A 79 4.39 -10.34 -2.14
C THR A 79 3.72 -10.93 -3.35
N ALA A 80 4.42 -10.89 -4.48
CA ALA A 80 3.88 -11.31 -5.76
C ALA A 80 4.88 -12.12 -6.55
N ALA A 81 4.37 -13.08 -7.30
CA ALA A 81 5.08 -13.73 -8.39
C ALA A 81 4.27 -13.51 -9.67
N GLY A 82 4.94 -13.21 -10.78
CA GLY A 82 4.26 -13.02 -12.05
C GLY A 82 5.07 -13.50 -13.24
N TRP A 83 4.33 -13.76 -14.31
CA TRP A 83 4.81 -14.33 -15.55
C TRP A 83 4.17 -13.62 -16.74
N PHE A 84 5.01 -12.91 -17.49
CA PHE A 84 4.70 -12.42 -18.82
C PHE A 84 4.74 -13.61 -19.79
N MET A 85 3.58 -14.23 -20.02
CA MET A 85 3.41 -15.34 -20.96
C MET A 85 3.73 -14.89 -22.38
N THR A 86 3.36 -13.65 -22.70
CA THR A 86 3.76 -12.90 -23.88
C THR A 86 3.95 -11.43 -23.48
N LYS A 87 4.37 -10.57 -24.42
CA LYS A 87 4.40 -9.11 -24.21
C LYS A 87 3.01 -8.49 -23.91
N ASN A 88 1.93 -9.23 -24.22
CA ASN A 88 0.55 -8.78 -24.10
C ASN A 88 -0.24 -9.48 -22.97
N ILE A 89 0.33 -10.54 -22.36
CA ILE A 89 -0.36 -11.40 -21.41
C ILE A 89 0.50 -11.56 -20.15
N LEU A 90 -0.05 -11.16 -19.02
CA LEU A 90 0.54 -11.34 -17.69
C LEU A 90 -0.37 -12.21 -16.83
N ALA A 91 0.19 -13.25 -16.24
CA ALA A 91 -0.41 -13.95 -15.10
C ALA A 91 0.35 -13.57 -13.83
N LYS A 92 -0.35 -13.24 -12.74
CA LYS A 92 0.27 -12.98 -11.44
C LYS A 92 -0.50 -13.61 -10.29
N PHE A 93 0.26 -13.98 -9.27
CA PHE A 93 -0.22 -14.42 -7.97
C PHE A 93 0.30 -13.46 -6.91
N VAL A 94 -0.56 -13.07 -5.98
CA VAL A 94 -0.24 -12.13 -4.92
C VAL A 94 -0.74 -12.67 -3.59
N TYR A 95 0.08 -12.57 -2.55
CA TYR A 95 -0.34 -12.68 -1.15
C TYR A 95 -0.27 -11.31 -0.50
N VAL A 96 -1.27 -10.99 0.32
CA VAL A 96 -1.38 -9.72 1.03
C VAL A 96 -1.68 -9.97 2.50
N SER A 97 -1.02 -9.21 3.36
CA SER A 97 -1.30 -9.11 4.79
C SER A 97 -1.38 -7.65 5.21
N GLN A 98 -2.50 -7.25 5.76
CA GLN A 98 -2.77 -5.88 6.17
C GLN A 98 -3.29 -5.85 7.61
N ASN A 99 -2.78 -4.91 8.39
CA ASN A 99 -3.15 -4.72 9.80
C ASN A 99 -3.55 -3.26 10.03
N TYR A 100 -4.70 -3.06 10.66
CA TYR A 100 -5.20 -1.78 11.14
C TYR A 100 -4.86 -1.65 12.62
N LYS A 101 -4.12 -0.60 12.99
CA LYS A 101 -3.61 -0.34 14.33
C LYS A 101 -4.08 1.01 14.82
N ASP A 102 -4.23 1.11 16.13
CA ASP A 102 -4.46 2.36 16.86
C ASP A 102 -5.77 3.10 16.50
N PHE A 103 -6.68 2.42 15.81
CA PHE A 103 -8.07 2.84 15.70
C PHE A 103 -8.71 2.85 17.10
N SER A 104 -9.64 3.77 17.35
CA SER A 104 -10.43 3.74 18.57
C SER A 104 -11.45 2.62 18.50
N GLN A 105 -11.75 1.97 19.62
CA GLN A 105 -12.77 0.91 19.68
C GLN A 105 -14.18 1.45 19.37
N PHE A 106 -14.43 2.71 19.73
CA PHE A 106 -15.70 3.39 19.49
C PHE A 106 -15.48 4.73 18.79
N VAL A 107 -16.42 5.10 17.93
CA VAL A 107 -16.48 6.41 17.28
C VAL A 107 -17.93 6.91 17.38
N GLY A 108 -18.14 8.01 18.11
CA GLY A 108 -19.48 8.58 18.29
C GLY A 108 -20.47 7.63 18.98
N GLY A 109 -19.98 6.76 19.87
CA GLY A 109 -20.80 5.76 20.59
C GLY A 109 -21.05 4.45 19.83
N ASN A 110 -20.63 4.36 18.56
CA ASN A 110 -20.75 3.13 17.77
C ASN A 110 -19.42 2.36 17.76
N PRO A 111 -19.45 1.01 17.71
CA PRO A 111 -18.25 0.21 17.47
C PRO A 111 -17.56 0.62 16.16
N ASN A 112 -16.24 0.56 16.16
CA ASN A 112 -15.42 0.85 14.98
C ASN A 112 -14.93 -0.45 14.33
N ASP A 113 -15.35 -0.71 13.10
CA ASP A 113 -15.01 -1.93 12.37
C ASP A 113 -13.52 -2.09 12.07
N LEU A 114 -12.76 -0.98 12.12
CA LEU A 114 -11.31 -1.00 11.88
C LEU A 114 -10.51 -1.29 13.16
N TYR A 115 -11.16 -1.30 14.33
CA TYR A 115 -10.50 -1.62 15.60
C TYR A 115 -9.99 -3.07 15.62
N GLY A 116 -8.67 -3.23 15.62
CA GLY A 116 -8.04 -4.56 15.55
C GLY A 116 -8.23 -5.27 14.20
N GLY A 117 -8.70 -4.55 13.19
CA GLY A 117 -9.00 -5.08 11.86
C GLY A 117 -7.75 -5.67 11.19
N LYS A 118 -7.92 -6.80 10.50
CA LYS A 118 -6.86 -7.47 9.74
C LYS A 118 -7.42 -8.04 8.45
N PHE A 119 -6.62 -8.01 7.40
CA PHE A 119 -6.94 -8.65 6.13
C PHE A 119 -5.75 -9.48 5.68
N ASN A 120 -5.96 -10.78 5.44
CA ASN A 120 -4.99 -11.65 4.80
C ASN A 120 -5.67 -12.34 3.64
N GLY A 121 -5.02 -12.36 2.49
CA GLY A 121 -5.66 -12.88 1.28
C GLY A 121 -4.66 -13.26 0.21
N ILE A 122 -5.18 -13.98 -0.77
CA ILE A 122 -4.49 -14.31 -2.01
C ILE A 122 -5.29 -13.79 -3.19
N LEU A 123 -4.59 -13.41 -4.26
CA LEU A 123 -5.16 -12.97 -5.51
C LEU A 123 -4.46 -13.70 -6.65
N PHE A 124 -5.26 -14.21 -7.60
CA PHE A 124 -4.78 -14.62 -8.91
C PHE A 124 -5.36 -13.64 -9.93
N GLU A 125 -4.53 -13.11 -10.81
CA GLU A 125 -4.95 -12.15 -11.83
C GLU A 125 -4.31 -12.50 -13.17
N ALA A 126 -5.11 -12.40 -14.23
CA ALA A 126 -4.65 -12.45 -15.61
C ALA A 126 -4.98 -11.10 -16.28
N VAL A 127 -3.99 -10.52 -16.94
CA VAL A 127 -4.11 -9.24 -17.67
C VAL A 127 -3.84 -9.49 -19.15
N ILE A 128 -4.75 -9.06 -20.00
CA ILE A 128 -4.63 -9.14 -21.47
C ILE A 128 -4.77 -7.72 -22.02
N THR A 129 -3.81 -7.31 -22.86
CA THR A 129 -3.79 -6.01 -23.55
C THR A 129 -3.71 -6.21 -25.07
N PHE A 130 -4.50 -5.45 -25.83
CA PHE A 130 -4.71 -5.58 -27.28
C PHE A 130 -3.87 -4.58 -28.07
#